data_AF-A0A535W076-F1
#
_entry.id   AF-A0A535W076-F1
#
_cell.length_a   1.000
_cell.length_b   1.000
_cell.length_c   1.000
_cell.angle_alpha   90.00
_cell.angle_beta   90.00
_cell.angle_gamma   90.00
#
_symmetry.space_group_name_H-M   'P 1'
#
loop_
_entity.id
_entity.type
_entity.pdbx_description
1 polymer ?
#
loop_
_entity_poly.entity_id
_entity_poly.type
_entity_poly.pdbx_seq_one_letter_code
_entity_poly.pdbx_strand_id
1 'polypeptide(L)'
;MGFHMLDLIPILLIALVIIGPKALQSMSRNMGKGVGHAKELKDQALSELPVEEITKVTRQIPMSPQQAVKMLLTPSEKESETKEK
;
A
#
# COMPACT_ATOMS: atom_id res chain seq x y z
N MET A 1 22.31 -17.31 -6.86
CA MET A 1 23.09 -16.36 -6.04
C MET A 1 22.08 -15.60 -5.20
N GLY A 2 21.72 -16.14 -4.03
CA GLY A 2 20.62 -15.63 -3.21
C GLY A 2 21.12 -14.59 -2.21
N PHE A 3 20.36 -13.52 -2.01
CA PHE A 3 20.64 -12.52 -0.98
C PHE A 3 20.40 -13.16 0.39
N HIS A 4 21.47 -13.48 1.11
CA HIS A 4 21.36 -14.02 2.45
C HIS A 4 21.21 -12.85 3.44
N MET A 5 20.29 -12.96 4.39
CA MET A 5 20.13 -11.98 5.49
C MET A 5 21.45 -11.73 6.24
N LEU A 6 22.38 -12.69 6.22
CA LEU A 6 23.72 -12.55 6.78
C LEU A 6 24.60 -11.55 6.01
N ASP A 7 24.39 -11.41 4.70
CA ASP A 7 25.12 -10.47 3.84
C ASP A 7 24.69 -9.01 4.10
N LEU A 8 23.53 -8.82 4.75
CA LEU A 8 23.07 -7.51 5.22
C LEU A 8 23.82 -7.03 6.47
N ILE A 9 24.38 -7.94 7.27
CA ILE A 9 25.10 -7.62 8.51
C ILE A 9 26.28 -6.66 8.26
N PRO A 10 27.22 -6.91 7.32
CA PRO A 10 28.31 -5.99 7.07
C PRO A 10 27.81 -4.61 6.60
N ILE A 11 26.76 -4.57 5.79
CA ILE A 11 26.15 -3.31 5.33
C ILE A 11 25.56 -2.53 6.51
N LEU A 12 24.83 -3.22 7.40
CA LEU A 12 24.26 -2.64 8.60
C LEU A 12 25.34 -2.11 9.54
N LEU A 13 26.46 -2.83 9.69
CA LEU A 13 27.60 -2.38 10.49
C LEU A 13 28.23 -1.11 9.91
N ILE A 14 28.46 -1.03 8.60
CA ILE A 14 28.98 0.18 7.96
C ILE A 14 28.02 1.35 8.15
N ALA A 15 26.73 1.14 7.92
CA ALA A 15 25.71 2.17 8.15
C ALA A 15 25.69 2.64 9.61
N LEU A 16 25.81 1.72 10.57
CA LEU A 16 25.90 2.04 12.00
C LEU A 16 27.17 2.79 12.38
N VAL A 17 28.30 2.54 11.71
CA VAL A 17 29.52 3.30 11.93
C VAL A 17 29.37 4.74 11.43
N ILE A 18 28.73 4.93 10.27
CA ILE A 18 28.52 6.26 9.68
C ILE A 18 27.49 7.07 10.48
N ILE A 19 26.33 6.46 10.76
CA ILE A 19 25.21 7.14 11.43
C ILE A 19 25.42 7.18 12.95
N GLY A 20 26.03 6.14 13.52
CA GLY A 20 26.22 5.95 14.94
C GLY A 20 25.02 5.25 15.62
N PRO A 21 25.27 4.38 16.62
CA PRO A 21 24.20 3.65 17.31
C PRO A 21 23.27 4.57 18.10
N LYS A 22 23.79 5.69 18.63
CA LYS A 22 22.99 6.67 19.39
C LYS A 22 22.00 7.44 18.50
N ALA A 23 22.42 7.80 17.29
CA ALA A 23 21.56 8.50 16.34
C ALA A 23 20.47 7.56 15.79
N LEU A 24 20.80 6.29 15.52
CA LEU A 24 19.80 5.31 15.13
C LEU A 24 18.75 5.11 16.24
N GLN A 25 19.19 5.05 17.51
CA GLN A 25 18.28 4.92 18.67
C GLN A 25 17.36 6.14 18.83
N SER A 26 17.89 7.36 18.69
CA SER A 26 17.07 8.57 18.80
C SER A 26 16.11 8.70 17.62
N MET A 27 16.56 8.42 16.40
CA MET A 27 15.73 8.43 15.20
C MET A 27 14.62 7.38 15.28
N SER A 28 14.92 6.17 15.72
CA SER A 28 13.94 5.09 15.89
C SER A 28 12.88 5.45 16.94
N ARG A 29 13.28 6.10 18.04
CA ARG A 29 12.32 6.57 19.06
C ARG A 29 11.39 7.67 18.54
N ASN A 30 11.91 8.61 17.76
CA ASN A 30 11.11 9.71 17.21
C ASN A 30 10.22 9.22 16.06
N MET A 31 10.76 8.44 15.15
CA MET A 31 10.03 7.87 14.02
C MET A 31 9.00 6.83 14.49
N GLY A 32 9.32 6.05 15.53
CA GLY A 32 8.40 5.08 16.12
C GLY A 32 7.16 5.71 16.75
N LYS A 33 7.29 6.88 17.38
CA LYS A 33 6.13 7.66 17.86
C LYS A 33 5.29 8.17 16.69
N GLY A 34 5.92 8.69 15.64
CA GLY A 34 5.22 9.18 14.44
C GLY A 34 4.47 8.09 13.69
N VAL A 35 5.09 6.91 13.52
CA VAL A 35 4.44 5.74 12.91
C VAL A 35 3.32 5.19 13.82
N GLY A 36 3.50 5.22 15.14
CA GLY A 36 2.47 4.84 16.11
C GLY A 36 1.22 5.70 15.97
N HIS A 37 1.38 7.03 15.99
CA HIS A 37 0.27 7.96 15.79
C HIS A 37 -0.34 7.85 14.38
N ALA A 38 0.48 7.68 13.33
CA ALA A 38 -0.05 7.46 11.98
C ALA A 38 -0.86 6.16 11.89
N LYS A 39 -0.45 5.10 12.61
CA LYS A 39 -1.20 3.85 12.67
C LYS A 39 -2.51 4.02 13.45
N GLU A 40 -2.50 4.68 14.60
CA GLU A 40 -3.71 5.00 15.37
C GLU A 40 -4.69 5.83 14.56
N LEU A 41 -4.22 6.89 13.89
CA LEU A 41 -5.06 7.73 13.04
C LEU A 41 -5.60 6.95 11.84
N LYS A 42 -4.81 6.07 11.23
CA LYS A 42 -5.29 5.19 10.16
C LYS A 42 -6.33 4.20 10.68
N ASP A 43 -6.10 3.57 11.84
CA ASP A 43 -7.04 2.61 12.42
C ASP A 43 -8.33 3.30 12.88
N GLN A 44 -8.25 4.52 13.40
CA GLN A 44 -9.41 5.35 13.78
C GLN A 44 -10.16 5.85 12.55
N ALA A 45 -9.45 6.31 11.51
CA ALA A 45 -10.05 6.70 10.23
C ALA A 45 -10.70 5.51 9.52
N LEU A 46 -10.11 4.31 9.56
CA LEU A 46 -10.71 3.10 9.01
C LEU A 46 -11.87 2.56 9.84
N SER A 47 -11.96 2.95 11.11
CA SER A 47 -13.08 2.60 11.99
C SER A 47 -14.26 3.57 11.82
N GLU A 48 -13.98 4.84 11.53
CA GLU A 48 -15.01 5.85 11.24
C GLU A 48 -15.43 5.90 9.76
N LEU A 49 -14.54 5.49 8.84
CA LEU A 49 -14.92 5.21 7.45
C LEU A 49 -15.59 3.84 7.41
N PRO A 50 -16.86 3.73 7.01
CA PRO A 50 -17.53 2.44 6.92
C PRO A 50 -16.82 1.60 5.86
N VAL A 51 -15.99 0.67 6.32
CA VAL A 51 -15.29 -0.35 5.51
C VAL A 51 -16.24 -1.21 4.67
N GLU A 52 -17.54 -1.13 4.95
CA GLU A 52 -18.62 -1.67 4.12
C GLU A 52 -18.76 -0.96 2.76
N GLU A 53 -18.39 0.32 2.63
CA GLU A 53 -18.38 1.01 1.33
C GLU A 53 -17.07 0.82 0.58
N ILE A 54 -15.92 0.75 1.26
CA ILE A 54 -14.62 0.47 0.61
C ILE A 54 -14.61 -0.95 0.03
N THR A 55 -15.24 -1.92 0.69
CA THR A 55 -15.42 -3.27 0.15
C THR A 55 -16.35 -3.29 -1.08
N LYS A 56 -17.35 -2.40 -1.11
CA LYS A 56 -18.29 -2.27 -2.24
C LYS A 56 -17.65 -1.59 -3.45
N VAL A 57 -16.78 -0.60 -3.22
CA VAL A 57 -16.02 0.10 -4.27
C VAL A 57 -14.80 -0.72 -4.73
N THR A 58 -14.09 -1.40 -3.83
CA THR A 58 -12.98 -2.32 -4.18
C THR A 58 -13.45 -3.51 -5.01
N ARG A 59 -14.70 -3.96 -4.84
CA ARG A 59 -15.32 -4.96 -5.74
C ARG A 59 -15.58 -4.44 -7.15
N GLN A 60 -15.59 -3.12 -7.37
CA GLN A 60 -15.77 -2.50 -8.69
C GLN A 60 -14.45 -2.05 -9.34
N ILE A 61 -13.33 -2.09 -8.60
CA ILE A 61 -12.02 -1.79 -9.18
C ILE A 61 -11.37 -3.11 -9.58
N PRO A 62 -11.02 -3.30 -10.86
CA PRO A 62 -10.43 -4.53 -11.34
C PRO A 62 -9.15 -4.87 -10.56
N MET A 63 -9.20 -5.97 -9.80
CA MET A 63 -8.10 -6.48 -8.96
C MET A 63 -6.88 -6.99 -9.76
N SER A 64 -6.88 -6.80 -11.09
CA SER A 64 -5.72 -7.06 -11.92
C SER A 64 -5.60 -6.04 -13.06
N PRO A 65 -4.35 -5.66 -13.44
CA PRO A 65 -4.11 -4.78 -14.57
C PRO A 65 -4.66 -5.36 -15.89
N GLN A 66 -4.80 -6.68 -15.99
CA GLN A 66 -5.41 -7.34 -17.16
C GLN A 66 -6.92 -7.06 -17.25
N GLN A 67 -7.63 -6.95 -16.12
CA GLN A 67 -9.06 -6.62 -16.09
C GLN A 67 -9.29 -5.13 -16.40
N ALA A 68 -8.41 -4.23 -15.94
CA ALA A 68 -8.46 -2.82 -16.30
C ALA A 68 -8.28 -2.63 -17.82
N VAL A 69 -7.33 -3.34 -18.42
CA VAL A 69 -7.13 -3.32 -19.88
C VAL A 69 -8.33 -3.91 -20.62
N LYS A 70 -8.95 -4.99 -20.14
CA LYS A 70 -10.20 -5.49 -20.73
C LYS A 70 -11.34 -4.46 -20.67
N MET A 71 -11.52 -3.76 -19.55
CA MET A 71 -12.55 -2.72 -19.42
C MET A 71 -12.28 -1.51 -20.35
N LEU A 72 -11.02 -1.13 -20.51
CA LEU A 72 -10.61 -0.06 -21.43
C LEU A 72 -10.69 -0.46 -22.91
N LEU A 73 -10.47 -1.75 -23.22
CA LEU A 73 -10.58 -2.32 -24.56
C LEU A 73 -11.98 -2.79 -24.93
N THR A 74 -12.95 -2.72 -24.01
CA THR A 74 -14.37 -2.97 -24.31
C THR A 74 -15.17 -1.65 -24.32
N PRO A 75 -14.86 -0.67 -25.20
CA PRO A 75 -15.82 0.38 -25.50
C PRO A 75 -16.91 -0.21 -26.41
N SER A 76 -18.16 -0.08 -25.97
CA SER A 76 -19.36 -0.18 -26.81
C SER A 76 -19.80 -1.58 -27.28
N GLU A 77 -20.51 -2.33 -26.42
CA GLU A 77 -21.51 -3.30 -26.90
C GLU A 77 -22.71 -3.45 -25.95
N LYS A 78 -23.09 -2.35 -25.27
CA LYS A 78 -24.36 -2.27 -24.51
C LYS A 78 -25.06 -0.93 -24.64
N GLU A 79 -24.92 -0.28 -25.80
CA GLU A 79 -25.80 0.81 -26.22
C GLU A 79 -26.36 0.51 -27.60
N SER A 80 -27.08 -0.60 -27.73
CA SER A 80 -28.01 -0.90 -28.83
C SER A 80 -28.86 -2.13 -28.49
N GLU A 81 -29.68 -2.06 -27.45
CA GLU A 81 -30.88 -2.91 -27.37
C GLU A 81 -31.97 -2.30 -26.48
N THR A 82 -32.26 -1.01 -26.67
CA THR A 82 -33.54 -0.42 -26.28
C THR A 82 -33.76 0.81 -27.14
N LYS A 83 -34.14 0.58 -28.40
CA LYS A 83 -35.03 1.42 -29.21
C LYS A 83 -35.19 0.77 -30.58
N GLU A 84 -36.44 0.71 -31.04
CA GLU A 84 -36.89 0.15 -32.32
C GLU A 84 -37.02 -1.39 -32.30
N LYS A 85 -38.20 -2.01 -32.36
CA LYS A 85 -39.49 -1.63 -32.94
C LYS A 85 -40.61 -2.51 -32.36
#